data_AF-A0A1W1DJH7-F1
#
_entry.id   AF-A0A1W1DJH7-F1
#
_cell.length_a   1.000
_cell.length_b   1.000
_cell.length_c   1.000
_cell.angle_alpha   90.00
_cell.angle_beta   90.00
_cell.angle_gamma   90.00
#
_symmetry.space_group_name_H-M   'P 1'
#
loop_
_entity.id
_entity.type
_entity.pdbx_description
1 polymer ?
#
loop_
_entity_poly.entity_id
_entity_poly.type
_entity_poly.pdbx_seq_one_letter_code
_entity_poly.pdbx_strand_id
1 'polypeptide(L)'
;MADATLYVGDEVKIPMRADASITKGNIITSVGINEPVTLIKSSNGWSNIKYKGKQGWMITRYLSSTKPANAKADELNNQIAKLNKKNADRHQTILNLNQRIEAQQKETSMLSAKVTQYGTQVLEVNKLRNKVSDMDDSNTDLVEQLMLLKNQNNASHSTDFLTIVSTLMLLLGLAIGFIINRANANRDRSIYSI
;
A
#
# COMPACT_ATOMS: atom_id res chain seq x y z
N MET A 1 41.05 -48.80 -19.28
CA MET A 1 40.41 -48.12 -20.43
C MET A 1 38.92 -48.20 -20.20
N ALA A 2 38.17 -47.10 -20.41
CA ALA A 2 36.73 -47.10 -20.16
C ALA A 2 36.03 -48.01 -21.19
N ASP A 3 35.20 -48.93 -20.71
CA ASP A 3 34.43 -49.80 -21.60
C ASP A 3 33.39 -48.97 -22.37
N ALA A 4 33.34 -49.11 -23.70
CA ALA A 4 32.44 -48.32 -24.54
C ALA A 4 31.04 -48.95 -24.59
N THR A 5 29.98 -48.16 -24.43
CA THR A 5 28.60 -48.63 -24.63
C THR A 5 28.25 -48.63 -26.11
N LEU A 6 27.82 -49.77 -26.63
CA LEU A 6 27.26 -49.95 -27.97
C LEU A 6 25.80 -50.40 -27.86
N TYR A 7 25.08 -50.35 -28.97
CA TYR A 7 23.68 -50.74 -29.07
C TYR A 7 23.53 -51.81 -30.14
N VAL A 8 22.71 -52.82 -29.86
CA VAL A 8 22.31 -53.78 -30.87
C VAL A 8 21.42 -53.08 -31.91
N GLY A 9 21.60 -53.41 -33.18
CA GLY A 9 20.79 -52.89 -34.29
C GLY A 9 19.28 -53.04 -34.08
N ASP A 10 18.51 -52.34 -34.90
CA ASP A 10 17.06 -52.18 -34.76
C ASP A 10 16.22 -53.20 -35.54
N GLU A 11 16.85 -54.02 -36.38
CA GLU A 11 16.14 -54.97 -37.25
C GLU A 11 15.71 -56.27 -36.56
N VAL A 12 16.64 -56.98 -35.92
CA VAL A 12 16.40 -58.33 -35.39
C VAL A 12 17.19 -58.62 -34.13
N LYS A 13 16.69 -59.56 -33.30
CA LYS A 13 17.42 -60.04 -32.12
C LYS A 13 18.68 -60.80 -32.53
N ILE A 14 19.80 -60.50 -31.88
CA ILE A 14 21.11 -61.06 -32.25
C ILE A 14 21.60 -62.04 -31.17
N PRO A 15 22.03 -63.25 -31.54
CA PRO A 15 22.62 -64.19 -30.59
C PRO A 15 23.95 -63.67 -30.00
N MET A 16 24.07 -63.75 -28.67
CA MET A 16 25.33 -63.64 -27.94
C MET A 16 25.86 -65.05 -27.67
N ARG A 17 27.15 -65.25 -27.95
CA ARG A 17 27.80 -66.56 -28.02
C ARG A 17 28.90 -66.72 -26.98
N ALA A 18 29.27 -67.94 -26.63
CA ALA A 18 30.35 -68.20 -25.68
C ALA A 18 31.73 -67.99 -26.32
N ASP A 19 31.85 -68.33 -27.60
CA ASP A 19 33.05 -68.12 -28.43
C ASP A 19 32.76 -67.29 -29.68
N ALA A 20 33.80 -66.71 -30.26
CA ALA A 20 33.78 -65.95 -31.51
C ALA A 20 33.62 -66.88 -32.76
N SER A 21 32.59 -67.72 -32.77
CA SER A 21 32.34 -68.71 -33.82
C SER A 21 30.85 -69.05 -33.97
N ILE A 22 30.45 -69.57 -35.14
CA ILE A 22 29.08 -70.01 -35.42
C ILE A 22 29.05 -71.55 -35.38
N THR A 23 29.07 -72.12 -34.17
CA THR A 23 29.01 -73.57 -33.93
C THR A 23 27.74 -73.97 -33.19
N LYS A 24 27.35 -75.25 -33.32
CA LYS A 24 26.17 -75.81 -32.63
C LYS A 24 26.39 -75.75 -31.11
N GLY A 25 25.40 -75.25 -30.37
CA GLY A 25 25.46 -75.14 -28.90
C GLY A 25 26.20 -73.90 -28.36
N ASN A 26 26.79 -73.07 -29.23
CA ASN A 26 27.57 -71.89 -28.82
C ASN A 26 26.70 -70.61 -28.60
N ILE A 27 25.42 -70.73 -28.28
CA ILE A 27 24.55 -69.56 -28.00
C ILE A 27 24.29 -69.49 -26.50
N ILE A 28 24.66 -68.37 -25.87
CA ILE A 28 24.37 -68.09 -24.46
C ILE A 28 22.95 -67.53 -24.32
N THR A 29 22.62 -66.54 -25.15
CA THR A 29 21.32 -65.85 -25.13
C THR A 29 21.12 -65.07 -26.43
N SER A 30 19.95 -64.46 -26.61
CA SER A 30 19.68 -63.51 -27.68
C SER A 30 19.43 -62.13 -27.10
N VAL A 31 20.12 -61.13 -27.63
CA VAL A 31 20.00 -59.73 -27.20
C VAL A 31 18.93 -59.04 -28.04
N GLY A 32 18.09 -58.26 -27.37
CA GLY A 32 17.01 -57.50 -28.02
C GLY A 32 17.56 -56.42 -28.94
N ILE A 33 16.74 -55.98 -29.89
CA ILE A 33 17.03 -54.79 -30.68
C ILE A 33 17.20 -53.57 -29.76
N ASN A 34 18.07 -52.64 -30.13
CA ASN A 34 18.29 -51.38 -29.40
C ASN A 34 18.80 -51.53 -27.95
N GLU A 35 19.08 -52.75 -27.48
CA GLU A 35 19.60 -52.99 -26.14
C GLU A 35 21.06 -52.51 -26.02
N PRO A 36 21.41 -51.83 -24.91
CA PRO A 36 22.79 -51.41 -24.65
C PRO A 36 23.64 -52.61 -24.23
N VAL A 37 24.86 -52.66 -24.74
CA VAL A 37 25.89 -53.64 -24.39
C VAL A 37 27.21 -52.92 -24.15
N THR A 38 28.03 -53.46 -23.27
CA THR A 38 29.34 -52.89 -22.96
C THR A 38 30.41 -53.62 -23.77
N LEU A 39 31.13 -52.90 -24.62
CA LEU A 39 32.22 -53.45 -25.42
C LEU A 39 33.49 -53.60 -24.57
N ILE A 40 34.05 -54.81 -24.58
CA ILE A 40 35.32 -55.14 -23.92
C ILE A 40 36.46 -55.11 -24.94
N LYS A 41 36.28 -55.80 -26.08
CA LYS A 41 37.25 -55.80 -27.20
C LYS A 41 36.59 -56.25 -28.50
N SER A 42 37.15 -55.85 -29.63
CA SER A 42 36.73 -56.32 -30.95
C SER A 42 37.91 -56.86 -31.74
N SER A 43 37.71 -57.95 -32.47
CA SER A 43 38.69 -58.55 -33.36
C SER A 43 38.01 -59.44 -34.39
N ASN A 44 38.50 -59.46 -35.63
CA ASN A 44 38.07 -60.38 -36.68
C ASN A 44 36.54 -60.44 -36.91
N GLY A 45 35.88 -59.30 -36.90
CA GLY A 45 34.42 -59.22 -37.09
C GLY A 45 33.59 -59.58 -35.85
N TRP A 46 34.22 -59.98 -34.74
CA TRP A 46 33.56 -60.29 -33.48
C TRP A 46 33.87 -59.24 -32.41
N SER A 47 32.89 -58.99 -31.57
CA SER A 47 32.99 -58.10 -30.42
C SER A 47 32.69 -58.88 -29.16
N ASN A 48 33.64 -58.91 -28.23
CA ASN A 48 33.43 -59.40 -26.89
C ASN A 48 32.72 -58.32 -26.09
N ILE A 49 31.55 -58.65 -25.58
CA ILE A 49 30.63 -57.72 -24.94
C ILE A 49 30.17 -58.25 -23.58
N LYS A 50 29.75 -57.33 -22.71
CA LYS A 50 29.02 -57.62 -21.48
C LYS A 50 27.58 -57.15 -21.60
N TYR A 51 26.64 -58.03 -21.29
CA TYR A 51 25.21 -57.78 -21.33
C TYR A 51 24.53 -58.44 -20.12
N LYS A 52 23.79 -57.65 -19.34
CA LYS A 52 23.06 -58.09 -18.12
C LYS A 52 23.93 -58.97 -17.19
N GLY A 53 25.19 -58.56 -16.99
CA GLY A 53 26.14 -59.23 -16.11
C GLY A 53 26.88 -60.43 -16.72
N LYS A 54 26.51 -60.89 -17.92
CA LYS A 54 27.19 -61.99 -18.63
C LYS A 54 28.12 -61.45 -19.71
N GLN A 55 29.24 -62.13 -19.94
CA GLN A 55 30.19 -61.83 -20.99
C GLN A 55 30.06 -62.85 -22.13
N GLY A 56 30.20 -62.40 -23.37
CA GLY A 56 30.12 -63.25 -24.55
C GLY A 56 30.54 -62.53 -25.82
N TRP A 57 30.35 -63.17 -26.96
CA TRP A 57 30.75 -62.67 -28.27
C TRP A 57 29.53 -62.41 -29.15
N MET A 58 29.56 -61.29 -29.88
CA MET A 58 28.55 -60.91 -30.85
C MET A 58 29.21 -60.46 -32.15
N ILE A 59 28.53 -60.63 -33.28
CA ILE A 59 29.04 -60.17 -34.57
C ILE A 59 28.99 -58.63 -34.57
N THR A 60 30.14 -58.01 -34.82
CA THR A 60 30.37 -56.56 -34.67
C THR A 60 29.46 -55.72 -35.55
N ARG A 61 29.10 -56.21 -36.74
CA ARG A 61 28.24 -55.49 -37.69
C ARG A 61 26.84 -55.15 -37.16
N TYR A 62 26.39 -55.85 -36.11
CA TYR A 62 25.10 -55.59 -35.48
C TYR A 62 25.21 -54.67 -34.26
N LEU A 63 26.41 -54.15 -33.98
CA LEU A 63 26.64 -53.20 -32.92
C LEU A 63 26.85 -51.81 -33.52
N SER A 64 26.16 -50.83 -32.95
CA SER A 64 26.25 -49.43 -33.32
C SER A 64 26.66 -48.59 -32.12
N SER A 65 27.50 -47.58 -32.33
CA SER A 65 27.79 -46.56 -31.31
C SER A 65 26.67 -45.51 -31.20
N THR A 66 25.73 -45.50 -32.16
CA THR A 66 24.63 -44.55 -32.19
C THR A 66 23.49 -45.04 -31.31
N LYS A 67 23.07 -44.20 -30.35
CA LYS A 67 21.93 -44.48 -29.47
C LYS A 67 20.63 -44.60 -30.30
N PRO A 68 19.79 -45.61 -30.03
CA PRO A 68 18.51 -45.82 -30.70
C PRO A 68 17.60 -44.60 -30.69
N ALA A 69 16.93 -44.33 -31.82
CA ALA A 69 16.03 -43.20 -31.99
C ALA A 69 14.87 -43.20 -30.96
N ASN A 70 14.38 -44.38 -30.59
CA ASN A 70 13.26 -44.56 -29.65
C ASN A 70 13.61 -44.01 -28.25
N ALA A 71 14.84 -44.28 -27.78
CA ALA A 71 15.31 -43.77 -26.49
C ALA A 71 15.49 -42.24 -26.49
N LYS A 72 15.77 -41.65 -27.66
CA LYS A 72 15.83 -40.19 -27.82
C LYS A 72 14.42 -39.58 -27.84
N ALA A 73 13.45 -40.26 -28.45
CA ALA A 73 12.06 -39.83 -28.46
C ALA A 73 11.45 -39.82 -27.04
N ASP A 74 11.71 -40.85 -26.22
CA ASP A 74 11.24 -40.91 -24.83
C ASP A 74 11.85 -39.79 -23.97
N GLU A 75 13.14 -39.49 -24.18
CA GLU A 75 13.81 -38.39 -23.49
C GLU A 75 13.20 -37.03 -23.87
N LEU A 76 12.93 -36.81 -25.16
CA LEU A 76 12.25 -35.61 -25.64
C LEU A 76 10.83 -35.49 -25.08
N ASN A 77 10.06 -36.58 -25.06
CA ASN A 77 8.70 -36.60 -24.51
C ASN A 77 8.69 -36.22 -23.02
N ASN A 78 9.65 -36.74 -22.24
CA ASN A 78 9.80 -36.38 -20.84
C ASN A 78 10.18 -34.90 -20.65
N GLN A 79 11.02 -34.34 -21.54
CA GLN A 79 11.34 -32.92 -21.52
C GLN A 79 10.12 -32.05 -21.89
N ILE A 80 9.36 -32.44 -22.91
CA ILE A 80 8.12 -31.76 -23.31
C ILE A 80 7.11 -31.76 -22.17
N ALA A 81 6.91 -32.91 -21.50
CA ALA A 81 6.01 -33.01 -20.35
C ALA A 81 6.43 -32.06 -19.20
N LYS A 82 7.73 -31.99 -18.89
CA LYS A 82 8.27 -31.04 -17.89
C LYS A 82 8.04 -29.58 -18.30
N LEU A 83 8.28 -29.24 -19.57
CA LEU A 83 8.07 -27.89 -20.10
C LEU A 83 6.58 -27.50 -20.05
N ASN A 84 5.68 -28.39 -20.42
CA ASN A 84 4.24 -28.16 -20.37
C ASN A 84 3.76 -27.91 -18.94
N LYS A 85 4.24 -28.71 -17.97
CA LYS A 85 3.93 -28.49 -16.56
C LYS A 85 4.42 -27.11 -16.09
N LYS A 86 5.67 -26.76 -16.40
CA LYS A 86 6.24 -25.45 -16.06
C LYS A 86 5.47 -24.28 -16.70
N ASN A 87 4.99 -24.46 -17.93
CA ASN A 87 4.19 -23.44 -18.61
C ASN A 87 2.79 -23.29 -17.99
N ALA A 88 2.17 -24.39 -17.56
CA ALA A 88 0.90 -24.36 -16.81
C ALA A 88 1.07 -23.64 -15.46
N ASP A 89 2.12 -23.96 -14.70
CA ASP A 89 2.44 -23.31 -13.42
C ASP A 89 2.70 -21.80 -13.61
N ARG A 90 3.42 -21.43 -14.68
CA ARG A 90 3.64 -20.03 -15.07
C ARG A 90 2.34 -19.32 -15.42
N HIS A 91 1.45 -19.96 -16.18
CA HIS A 91 0.12 -19.42 -16.48
C HIS A 91 -0.67 -19.13 -15.20
N GLN A 92 -0.68 -20.07 -14.26
CA GLN A 92 -1.37 -19.87 -12.98
C GLN A 92 -0.75 -18.73 -12.16
N THR A 93 0.57 -18.59 -12.20
CA THR A 93 1.29 -17.49 -11.55
C THR A 93 0.89 -16.14 -12.14
N ILE A 94 0.80 -16.04 -13.48
CA ILE A 94 0.37 -14.81 -14.16
C ILE A 94 -1.06 -14.43 -13.76
N LEU A 95 -1.99 -15.40 -13.72
CA LEU A 95 -3.37 -15.14 -13.29
C LEU A 95 -3.43 -14.59 -11.86
N ASN A 96 -2.69 -15.20 -10.93
CA ASN A 96 -2.62 -14.74 -9.54
C ASN A 96 -1.98 -13.35 -9.41
N LEU A 97 -0.94 -13.06 -10.20
CA LEU A 97 -0.30 -11.74 -10.21
C LEU A 97 -1.22 -10.65 -10.74
N ASN A 98 -1.97 -10.94 -11.81
CA ASN A 98 -2.94 -9.98 -12.36
C ASN A 98 -4.02 -9.64 -11.33
N GLN A 99 -4.58 -10.63 -10.63
CA GLN A 99 -5.55 -10.39 -9.57
C GLN A 99 -4.98 -9.53 -8.43
N ARG A 100 -3.71 -9.73 -8.06
CA ARG A 100 -3.03 -8.91 -7.05
C ARG A 100 -2.82 -7.47 -7.52
N ILE A 101 -2.41 -7.28 -8.78
CA ILE A 101 -2.24 -5.95 -9.38
C ILE A 101 -3.58 -5.20 -9.38
N GLU A 102 -4.67 -5.85 -9.78
CA GLU A 102 -6.01 -5.25 -9.76
C GLU A 102 -6.44 -4.86 -8.34
N ALA A 103 -6.21 -5.72 -7.35
CA ALA A 103 -6.52 -5.42 -5.95
C ALA A 103 -5.71 -4.22 -5.42
N GLN A 104 -4.41 -4.17 -5.74
CA GLN A 104 -3.54 -3.05 -5.36
C GLN A 104 -3.96 -1.75 -6.04
N GLN A 105 -4.31 -1.77 -7.32
CA GLN A 105 -4.83 -0.59 -8.02
C GLN A 105 -6.10 -0.05 -7.35
N LYS A 106 -7.03 -0.94 -6.97
CA LYS A 106 -8.22 -0.57 -6.21
C LYS A 106 -7.86 0.04 -4.84
N GLU A 107 -6.90 -0.52 -4.13
CA GLU A 107 -6.44 0.03 -2.86
C GLU A 107 -5.84 1.44 -3.04
N THR A 108 -5.00 1.64 -4.05
CA THR A 108 -4.39 2.95 -4.33
C THR A 108 -5.42 4.01 -4.72
N SER A 109 -6.48 3.64 -5.46
CA SER A 109 -7.55 4.57 -5.80
C SER A 109 -8.38 4.94 -4.58
N MET A 110 -8.69 3.99 -3.70
CA MET A 110 -9.36 4.27 -2.42
C MET A 110 -8.50 5.16 -1.51
N LEU A 111 -7.19 4.92 -1.45
CA LEU A 111 -6.28 5.75 -0.67
C LEU A 111 -6.21 7.18 -1.22
N SER A 112 -6.14 7.34 -2.55
CA SER A 112 -6.20 8.66 -3.17
C SER A 112 -7.50 9.41 -2.88
N ALA A 113 -8.64 8.70 -2.89
CA ALA A 113 -9.94 9.29 -2.53
C ALA A 113 -9.95 9.76 -1.07
N LYS A 114 -9.34 8.98 -0.16
CA LYS A 114 -9.19 9.35 1.25
C LYS A 114 -8.28 10.57 1.44
N VAL A 115 -7.19 10.67 0.69
CA VAL A 115 -6.32 11.86 0.69
C VAL A 115 -7.09 13.11 0.25
N THR A 116 -7.87 13.01 -0.83
CA THR A 116 -8.72 14.11 -1.30
C THR A 116 -9.74 14.51 -0.22
N GLN A 117 -10.39 13.54 0.42
CA GLN A 117 -11.33 13.78 1.51
C GLN A 117 -10.69 14.48 2.72
N TYR A 118 -9.49 14.07 3.14
CA TYR A 118 -8.78 14.76 4.21
C TYR A 118 -8.41 16.19 3.79
N GLY A 119 -8.03 16.40 2.53
CA GLY A 119 -7.82 17.74 1.98
C GLY A 119 -9.06 18.63 2.10
N THR A 120 -10.25 18.12 1.76
CA THR A 120 -11.50 18.89 1.91
C THR A 120 -11.85 19.16 3.37
N GLN A 121 -11.63 18.20 4.27
CA GLN A 121 -11.86 18.37 5.71
C GLN A 121 -10.97 19.45 6.33
N VAL A 122 -9.70 19.55 5.90
CA VAL A 122 -8.80 20.63 6.35
C VAL A 122 -9.31 22.01 5.92
N LEU A 123 -9.85 22.13 4.69
CA LEU A 123 -10.45 23.38 4.22
C LEU A 123 -11.68 23.77 5.05
N GLU A 124 -12.52 22.81 5.42
CA GLU A 124 -13.68 23.04 6.30
C GLU A 124 -13.25 23.49 7.70
N VAL A 125 -12.23 22.86 8.28
CA VAL A 125 -11.67 23.24 9.59
C VAL A 125 -11.11 24.66 9.55
N ASN A 126 -10.40 25.03 8.48
CA ASN A 126 -9.89 26.40 8.33
C ASN A 126 -11.02 27.44 8.19
N LYS A 127 -12.08 27.14 7.43
CA LYS A 127 -13.27 28.00 7.36
C LYS A 127 -13.93 28.17 8.73
N LEU A 128 -14.06 27.09 9.50
CA LEU A 128 -14.63 27.15 10.85
C LEU A 128 -13.75 27.98 11.78
N ARG A 129 -12.42 27.80 11.71
CA ARG A 129 -11.46 28.60 12.48
C ARG A 129 -11.60 30.10 12.21
N ASN A 130 -11.70 30.50 10.94
CA ASN A 130 -11.89 31.90 10.58
C ASN A 130 -13.20 32.44 11.15
N LYS A 131 -14.30 31.70 11.02
CA LYS A 131 -15.59 32.08 11.60
C LYS A 131 -15.53 32.25 13.12
N VAL A 132 -14.80 31.39 13.83
CA VAL A 132 -14.60 31.51 15.28
C VAL A 132 -13.80 32.78 15.61
N SER A 133 -12.78 33.13 14.81
CA SER A 133 -12.03 34.38 14.96
C SER A 133 -12.93 35.61 14.79
N ASP A 134 -13.71 35.65 13.71
CA ASP A 134 -14.63 36.77 13.43
C ASP A 134 -15.66 36.96 14.56
N MET A 135 -16.12 35.86 15.16
CA MET A 135 -17.03 35.88 16.31
C MET A 135 -16.36 36.42 17.58
N ASP A 136 -15.08 36.10 17.80
CA ASP A 136 -14.31 36.60 18.95
C ASP A 136 -14.07 38.11 18.86
N ASP A 137 -13.74 38.60 17.65
CA ASP A 137 -13.61 40.02 17.35
C ASP A 137 -14.94 40.76 17.60
N SER A 138 -16.05 40.20 17.11
CA SER A 138 -17.40 40.76 17.32
C SER A 138 -17.79 40.79 18.80
N ASN A 139 -17.45 39.76 19.57
CA ASN A 139 -17.71 39.73 21.00
C ASN A 139 -16.86 40.77 21.76
N THR A 140 -15.59 40.94 21.37
CA THR A 140 -14.71 41.96 21.94
C THR A 140 -15.26 43.36 21.71
N ASP A 141 -15.70 43.66 20.48
CA ASP A 141 -16.34 44.93 20.15
C ASP A 141 -17.63 45.16 20.95
N LEU A 142 -18.50 44.16 21.07
CA LEU A 142 -19.70 44.26 21.91
C LEU A 142 -19.38 44.54 23.39
N VAL A 143 -18.34 43.91 23.94
CA VAL A 143 -17.88 44.19 25.30
C VAL A 143 -17.37 45.63 25.44
N GLU A 144 -16.62 46.13 24.46
CA GLU A 144 -16.15 47.51 24.43
C GLU A 144 -17.32 48.50 24.36
N GLN A 145 -18.28 48.27 23.46
CA GLN A 145 -19.51 49.06 23.36
C GLN A 145 -20.27 49.10 24.69
N LEU A 146 -20.39 47.96 25.39
CA LEU A 146 -21.03 47.89 26.71
C LEU A 146 -20.27 48.70 27.76
N MET A 147 -18.93 48.67 27.77
CA MET A 147 -18.13 49.48 28.69
C MET A 147 -18.32 50.98 28.44
N LEU A 148 -18.31 51.39 27.17
CA LEU A 148 -18.53 52.79 26.78
C LEU A 148 -19.92 53.28 27.21
N LEU A 149 -20.97 52.51 26.91
CA LEU A 149 -22.34 52.87 27.28
C LEU A 149 -22.51 52.93 28.80
N LYS A 150 -21.95 51.97 29.55
CA LYS A 150 -21.97 51.98 31.02
C LYS A 150 -21.28 53.20 31.60
N ASN A 151 -20.13 53.59 31.05
CA ASN A 151 -19.41 54.79 31.46
C ASN A 151 -20.20 56.06 31.14
N GLN A 152 -20.77 56.17 29.94
CA GLN A 152 -21.63 57.29 29.54
C GLN A 152 -22.85 57.44 30.45
N ASN A 153 -23.53 56.33 30.76
CA ASN A 153 -24.68 56.34 31.66
C ASN A 153 -24.30 56.79 33.08
N ASN A 154 -23.17 56.31 33.61
CA ASN A 154 -22.67 56.73 34.92
C ASN A 154 -22.27 58.21 34.95
N ALA A 155 -21.65 58.74 33.88
CA ALA A 155 -21.28 60.14 33.78
C ALA A 155 -22.50 61.07 33.63
N SER A 156 -23.53 60.63 32.90
CA SER A 156 -24.79 61.38 32.69
C SER A 156 -25.57 61.60 33.99
N HIS A 157 -25.47 60.66 34.95
CA HIS A 157 -26.14 60.77 36.26
C HIS A 157 -25.29 61.46 37.34
N SER A 158 -24.24 62.19 36.99
CA SER A 158 -23.40 62.96 37.93
C SER A 158 -23.99 64.30 38.38
N THR A 159 -25.31 64.48 38.35
CA THR A 159 -25.95 65.49 39.19
C THR A 159 -26.11 64.91 40.59
N ASP A 160 -25.08 65.06 41.41
CA ASP A 160 -25.14 64.70 42.83
C ASP A 160 -26.44 65.26 43.40
N PHE A 161 -27.32 64.41 43.93
CA PHE A 161 -28.56 64.85 44.60
C PHE A 161 -28.26 65.96 45.62
N LEU A 162 -27.09 65.88 46.27
CA LEU A 162 -26.57 66.91 47.15
C LEU A 162 -26.39 68.27 46.47
N THR A 163 -25.90 68.34 45.23
CA THR A 163 -25.76 69.58 44.46
C THR A 163 -27.11 70.16 44.03
N ILE A 164 -28.07 69.30 43.65
CA ILE A 164 -29.44 69.73 43.33
C ILE A 164 -30.11 70.30 44.59
N VAL A 165 -30.02 69.60 45.73
CA VAL A 165 -30.58 70.07 47.00
C VAL A 165 -29.87 71.34 47.47
N SER A 166 -28.55 71.41 47.34
CA SER A 166 -27.77 72.59 47.74
C SER A 166 -28.09 73.83 46.90
N THR A 167 -28.20 73.68 45.57
CA THR A 167 -28.57 74.78 44.67
C THR A 167 -30.00 75.26 44.92
N LEU A 168 -30.94 74.34 45.16
CA LEU A 168 -32.30 74.68 45.58
C LEU A 168 -32.33 75.44 46.91
N MET A 169 -31.55 74.99 47.89
CA MET A 169 -31.51 75.64 49.21
C MET A 169 -30.92 77.05 49.14
N LEU A 170 -29.91 77.25 48.28
CA LEU A 170 -29.29 78.56 48.05
C LEU A 170 -30.27 79.53 47.37
N LEU A 171 -31.04 79.06 46.37
CA LEU A 171 -32.10 79.85 45.72
C LEU A 171 -33.21 80.25 46.71
N LEU A 172 -33.64 79.32 47.56
CA LEU A 172 -34.61 79.60 48.62
C LEU A 172 -34.08 80.65 49.61
N GLY A 173 -32.83 80.51 50.04
CA GLY A 173 -32.18 81.49 50.92
C GLY A 173 -32.12 82.89 50.31
N LEU A 174 -31.79 82.99 49.02
CA LEU A 174 -31.77 84.26 48.28
C LEU A 174 -33.15 84.90 48.18
N ALA A 175 -34.19 84.11 47.89
CA ALA A 175 -35.57 84.61 47.82
C ALA A 175 -36.05 85.14 49.19
N ILE A 176 -35.77 84.40 50.27
CA ILE A 176 -36.09 84.82 51.64
C ILE A 176 -35.32 86.10 52.00
N GLY A 177 -34.03 86.17 51.71
CA GLY A 177 -33.20 87.35 51.94
C GLY A 177 -33.70 88.58 51.19
N PHE A 178 -34.11 88.43 49.93
CA PHE A 178 -34.69 89.50 49.13
C PHE A 178 -36.01 90.01 49.73
N ILE A 179 -36.88 89.11 50.18
CA ILE A 179 -38.16 89.47 50.84
C ILE A 179 -37.89 90.22 52.15
N ILE A 180 -36.95 89.76 52.98
CA ILE A 180 -36.59 90.42 54.24
C ILE A 180 -35.95 91.79 53.99
N ASN A 181 -35.04 91.92 53.02
CA ASN A 181 -34.44 93.19 52.65
C ASN A 181 -35.50 94.20 52.14
N ARG A 182 -36.46 93.74 51.33
CA ARG A 182 -37.59 94.55 50.88
C ARG A 182 -38.54 94.93 52.03
N ALA A 183 -38.73 94.05 53.00
CA ALA A 183 -39.52 94.34 54.20
C ALA A 183 -38.82 95.33 55.14
N ASN A 184 -37.49 95.26 55.28
CA ASN A 184 -36.71 96.21 56.07
C ASN A 184 -36.57 97.58 55.38
N ALA A 185 -36.41 97.63 54.05
CA ALA A 185 -36.42 98.88 53.29
C ALA A 185 -37.74 99.67 53.42
N ASN A 186 -38.84 99.00 53.77
CA ASN A 186 -40.13 99.63 54.09
C ASN A 186 -40.32 100.01 55.57
N ARG A 187 -39.44 99.56 56.48
CA ARG A 187 -39.48 99.94 57.91
C ARG A 187 -38.74 101.24 58.22
N ASP A 188 -37.77 101.64 57.39
CA ASP A 188 -37.01 102.90 57.57
C ASP A 188 -37.70 104.17 57.00
N ARG A 189 -38.97 104.08 56.57
CA ARG A 189 -39.76 105.23 56.11
C ARG A 189 -40.79 105.76 57.12
N SER A 190 -40.78 105.29 58.38
CA SER A 190 -41.70 105.79 59.42
C SER A 190 -41.04 106.62 60.54
N ILE A 191 -39.92 107.29 60.26
CA ILE A 191 -39.37 108.34 61.13
C ILE A 191 -39.00 109.53 60.25
N TYR A 192 -40.01 110.34 59.88
CA TYR A 192 -39.99 111.81 59.78
C TYR A 192 -41.45 112.25 59.54
N SER A 193 -41.97 113.02 60.49
CA SER A 193 -43.34 113.55 60.58
C SER A 193 -43.55 114.82 59.76
N ILE A 194 -44.78 115.04 59.25
CA ILE A 194 -45.73 116.15 59.55
C ILE A 194 -47.02 115.86 58.77
#